data_AF-A0A354K5M6-F1
#
_entry.id   AF-A0A354K5M6-F1
#
_cell.length_a   1.000
_cell.length_b   1.000
_cell.length_c   1.000
_cell.angle_alpha   90.00
_cell.angle_beta   90.00
_cell.angle_gamma   90.00
#
_symmetry.space_group_name_H-M   'P 1'
#
loop_
_entity.id
_entity.type
_entity.pdbx_description
1 polymer ?
#
loop_
_entity_poly.entity_id
_entity_poly.type
_entity_poly.pdbx_seq_one_letter_code
_entity_poly.pdbx_strand_id
1 'polypeptide(L)'
;MKRKIRTVTVGGMQYVWQMRFAKTAVLLLSPLCDKTALIEVTFPCEAGTEDQYAGEITLEKGGECAVLKTCSPRMAALLLPHLAEKFVTRQTQNYDGFVLLREMRYRVTAVSAKYFDFP
;
A
#
# COMPACT_ATOMS: atom_id res chain seq x y z
N MET A 1 -7.11 -2.85 -18.61
CA MET A 1 -6.95 -1.86 -17.52
C MET A 1 -5.61 -1.12 -17.64
N LYS A 2 -5.59 0.22 -17.61
CA LYS A 2 -4.35 1.02 -17.72
C LYS A 2 -3.52 0.91 -16.44
N ARG A 3 -2.27 0.45 -16.56
CA ARG A 3 -1.26 0.38 -15.50
C ARG A 3 -0.99 1.81 -14.98
N LYS A 4 -1.51 2.17 -13.80
CA LYS A 4 -1.23 3.47 -13.17
C LYS A 4 0.08 3.38 -12.40
N ILE A 5 1.19 3.58 -13.11
CA ILE A 5 2.51 3.81 -12.52
C ILE A 5 2.59 5.31 -12.21
N ARG A 6 2.98 5.66 -10.98
CA ARG A 6 3.23 7.05 -10.58
C ARG A 6 4.52 7.13 -9.79
N THR A 7 5.14 8.30 -9.82
CA THR A 7 6.27 8.63 -8.96
C THR A 7 5.74 9.39 -7.74
N VAL A 8 6.26 9.08 -6.56
CA VAL A 8 6.03 9.83 -5.33
C VAL A 8 7.37 10.25 -4.74
N THR A 9 7.43 11.45 -4.15
CA THR A 9 8.63 11.94 -3.46
C THR A 9 8.37 11.91 -1.96
N VAL A 10 9.23 11.22 -1.21
CA VAL A 10 9.13 11.06 0.25
C VAL A 10 10.51 11.25 0.84
N GLY A 11 10.66 12.15 1.82
CA GLY A 11 11.97 12.40 2.46
C GLY A 11 13.07 12.83 1.49
N GLY A 12 12.72 13.50 0.39
CA GLY A 12 13.68 13.89 -0.67
C GLY A 12 14.05 12.78 -1.66
N MET A 13 13.62 11.54 -1.43
CA MET A 13 13.83 10.42 -2.34
C MET A 13 12.61 10.16 -3.22
N GLN A 14 12.84 9.71 -4.45
CA GLN A 14 11.80 9.37 -5.40
C GLN A 14 11.56 7.87 -5.46
N TYR A 15 10.29 7.48 -5.43
CA TYR A 15 9.85 6.09 -5.50
C TYR A 15 8.83 5.92 -6.62
N VAL A 16 8.91 4.77 -7.27
CA VAL A 16 7.85 4.29 -8.14
C VAL A 16 6.81 3.59 -7.28
N TRP A 17 5.56 3.99 -7.48
CA TRP A 17 4.38 3.34 -6.92
C TRP A 17 3.56 2.77 -8.08
N GLN A 18 3.05 1.55 -7.89
CA GLN A 18 2.07 0.94 -8.79
C GLN A 18 1.03 0.16 -7.97
N MET A 19 -0.22 0.16 -8.44
CA MET A 19 -1.26 -0.74 -7.94
C MET A 19 -1.46 -1.89 -8.91
N ARG A 20 -1.56 -3.12 -8.39
CA ARG A 20 -1.98 -4.33 -9.11
C ARG A 20 -3.19 -4.91 -8.39
N PHE A 21 -4.25 -5.17 -9.13
CA PHE A 21 -5.41 -5.89 -8.64
C PHE A 21 -5.28 -7.36 -9.08
N ALA A 22 -5.29 -8.27 -8.11
CA ALA A 22 -5.36 -9.71 -8.32
C ALA A 22 -6.49 -10.24 -7.42
N LYS A 23 -6.22 -11.20 -6.53
CA LYS A 23 -7.13 -11.60 -5.43
C LYS A 23 -7.23 -10.57 -4.30
N THR A 24 -6.34 -9.58 -4.30
CA THR A 24 -6.29 -8.46 -3.35
C THR A 24 -5.70 -7.24 -4.05
N ALA A 25 -5.84 -6.07 -3.43
CA ALA A 25 -5.09 -4.88 -3.83
C ALA A 25 -3.63 -5.04 -3.39
N VAL A 26 -2.73 -5.10 -4.38
CA VAL A 26 -1.29 -5.18 -4.18
C VAL A 26 -0.65 -3.86 -4.57
N LEU A 27 -0.08 -3.21 -3.56
CA LEU A 27 0.77 -2.06 -3.72
C LEU A 27 2.20 -2.51 -4.03
N LEU A 28 2.73 -2.12 -5.18
CA LEU A 28 4.13 -2.30 -5.56
C LEU A 28 4.93 -0.99 -5.38
N LEU A 29 6.01 -1.05 -4.60
CA LEU A 29 6.91 0.07 -4.32
C LEU A 29 8.33 -0.29 -4.76
N SER A 30 9.03 0.66 -5.37
CA SER A 30 10.47 0.55 -5.60
C SER A 30 11.15 1.92 -5.62
N PRO A 31 12.42 2.05 -5.21
CA PRO A 31 13.20 3.26 -5.44
C PRO A 31 13.28 3.58 -6.94
N LEU A 32 13.18 4.86 -7.32
CA LEU A 32 13.26 5.24 -8.73
C LEU A 32 14.64 4.91 -9.34
N CYS A 33 15.70 5.02 -8.52
CA CYS A 33 17.08 4.70 -8.89
C CYS A 33 17.38 3.20 -8.97
N ASP A 34 16.60 2.35 -8.30
CA ASP A 34 16.73 0.90 -8.33
C ASP A 34 15.35 0.22 -8.36
N LYS A 35 14.82 0.04 -9.57
CA LYS A 35 13.53 -0.62 -9.79
C LYS A 35 13.59 -2.15 -9.58
N THR A 36 14.78 -2.71 -9.32
CA THR A 36 14.94 -4.14 -9.04
C THR A 36 14.75 -4.47 -7.56
N ALA A 37 14.80 -3.48 -6.68
CA ALA A 37 14.40 -3.60 -5.29
C ALA A 37 12.89 -3.36 -5.16
N LEU A 38 12.11 -4.43 -4.97
CA LEU A 38 10.66 -4.39 -4.98
C LEU A 38 10.09 -4.72 -3.60
N ILE A 39 9.13 -3.92 -3.16
CA ILE A 39 8.28 -4.25 -2.01
C ILE A 39 6.84 -4.36 -2.50
N GLU A 40 6.21 -5.50 -2.25
CA GLU A 40 4.78 -5.72 -2.41
C GLU A 40 4.09 -5.60 -1.05
N VAL A 41 3.10 -4.71 -0.94
CA VAL A 41 2.24 -4.57 0.23
C VAL A 41 0.84 -5.00 -0.14
N THR A 42 0.32 -5.97 0.60
CA THR A 42 -1.03 -6.51 0.39
C THR A 42 -1.98 -6.04 1.49
N PHE A 43 -3.23 -5.74 1.12
CA PHE A 43 -4.28 -5.41 2.09
C PHE A 43 -5.42 -6.43 1.94
N PRO A 44 -5.35 -7.58 2.65
CA PRO A 44 -6.39 -8.60 2.57
C PRO A 44 -7.77 -8.07 2.97
N CYS A 45 -8.84 -8.51 2.31
CA CYS A 45 -10.19 -8.18 2.71
C CYS A 45 -10.82 -9.39 3.40
N GLU A 46 -11.25 -9.25 4.66
CA GLU A 46 -11.87 -10.36 5.42
C GLU A 46 -13.29 -10.70 4.93
N ALA A 47 -13.89 -9.89 4.05
CA ALA A 47 -15.29 -10.00 3.63
C ALA A 47 -15.64 -11.20 2.72
N GLY A 48 -14.74 -12.16 2.53
CA GLY A 48 -15.11 -13.53 2.12
C GLY A 48 -15.45 -13.77 0.64
N THR A 49 -15.33 -12.78 -0.25
CA THR A 49 -15.49 -12.98 -1.71
C THR A 49 -14.22 -12.60 -2.46
N GLU A 50 -13.81 -13.40 -3.45
CA GLU A 50 -12.60 -13.18 -4.25
C GLU A 50 -12.58 -11.84 -5.03
N ASP A 51 -13.73 -11.15 -5.10
CA ASP A 51 -13.93 -9.94 -5.88
C ASP A 51 -13.83 -8.62 -5.08
N GLN A 52 -13.40 -8.68 -3.82
CA GLN A 52 -13.30 -7.50 -2.95
C GLN A 52 -11.87 -7.21 -2.50
N TYR A 53 -11.55 -5.92 -2.37
CA TYR A 53 -10.32 -5.45 -1.74
C TYR A 53 -10.62 -4.41 -0.66
N ALA A 54 -9.72 -4.27 0.31
CA ALA A 54 -9.77 -3.16 1.26
C ALA A 54 -9.55 -1.85 0.49
N GLY A 55 -10.61 -1.08 0.24
CA GLY A 55 -10.53 0.11 -0.60
C GLY A 55 -10.20 1.38 0.17
N GLU A 56 -10.88 1.56 1.30
CA GLU A 56 -10.64 2.67 2.23
C GLU A 56 -10.38 2.12 3.62
N ILE A 57 -9.36 2.66 4.28
CA ILE A 57 -8.94 2.27 5.62
C ILE A 57 -9.00 3.52 6.49
N THR A 58 -9.78 3.46 7.57
CA THR A 58 -9.79 4.49 8.60
C THR A 58 -8.73 4.15 9.64
N LEU A 59 -7.81 5.08 9.85
CA LEU A 59 -6.68 4.97 10.74
C LEU A 59 -6.81 6.00 11.87
N GLU A 60 -6.40 5.62 13.06
CA GLU A 60 -6.30 6.49 14.21
C GLU A 60 -4.86 6.45 14.76
N LYS A 61 -4.30 7.62 15.09
CA LYS A 61 -3.01 7.74 15.79
C LYS A 61 -2.97 9.02 16.61
N GLY A 62 -2.67 8.91 17.90
CA GLY A 62 -2.59 10.07 18.79
C GLY A 62 -3.89 10.87 18.94
N GLY A 63 -5.05 10.24 18.75
CA GLY A 63 -6.36 10.90 18.78
C GLY A 63 -6.79 11.52 17.44
N GLU A 64 -5.92 11.52 16.42
CA GLU A 64 -6.27 11.96 15.07
C GLU A 64 -6.78 10.79 14.23
N CYS A 65 -7.90 11.01 13.52
CA CYS A 65 -8.48 10.05 12.59
C CYS A 65 -8.26 10.50 11.14
N ALA A 66 -7.81 9.58 10.29
CA ALA A 66 -7.61 9.80 8.87
C ALA A 66 -8.19 8.65 8.04
N VAL A 67 -8.79 8.96 6.89
CA VAL A 67 -9.27 7.96 5.93
C VAL A 67 -8.31 7.93 4.74
N LEU A 68 -7.75 6.75 4.45
CA LEU A 68 -6.84 6.55 3.33
C LEU A 68 -7.36 5.51 2.36
N LYS A 69 -7.32 5.85 1.08
CA LYS A 69 -7.55 4.90 -0.01
C LYS A 69 -6.31 4.04 -0.20
N THR A 70 -6.46 2.72 -0.16
CA THR A 70 -5.35 1.78 -0.42
C THR A 70 -4.75 2.00 -1.79
N CYS A 71 -5.57 2.30 -2.80
CA CYS A 71 -5.15 2.57 -4.17
C CYS A 71 -4.60 3.98 -4.44
N SER A 72 -4.37 4.78 -3.39
CA SER A 72 -3.89 6.15 -3.53
C SER A 72 -2.37 6.27 -3.30
N PRO A 73 -1.70 7.23 -3.96
CA PRO A 73 -0.30 7.53 -3.69
C PRO A 73 -0.06 8.01 -2.24
N ARG A 74 -1.11 8.45 -1.53
CA ARG A 74 -1.00 8.82 -0.11
C ARG A 74 -0.73 7.58 0.76
N MET A 75 -1.25 6.41 0.40
CA MET A 75 -0.91 5.16 1.09
C MET A 75 0.57 4.82 0.88
N ALA A 76 1.09 4.99 -0.34
CA ALA A 76 2.52 4.88 -0.63
C ALA A 76 3.35 5.77 0.29
N ALA A 77 3.00 7.06 0.31
CA ALA A 77 3.74 8.08 1.02
C ALA A 77 3.73 7.86 2.53
N LEU A 78 2.65 7.27 3.07
CA LEU A 78 2.57 6.87 4.46
C LEU A 78 3.55 5.74 4.79
N LEU A 79 3.61 4.70 3.96
CA LEU A 79 4.37 3.48 4.26
C LEU A 79 5.87 3.62 3.96
N LEU A 80 6.24 4.40 2.94
CA LEU A 80 7.62 4.54 2.46
C LEU A 80 8.64 4.93 3.53
N PRO A 81 8.37 5.85 4.48
CA PRO A 81 9.32 6.17 5.54
C PRO A 81 9.72 4.97 6.41
N HIS A 82 8.81 4.00 6.60
CA HIS A 82 9.06 2.77 7.37
C HIS A 82 9.67 1.65 6.52
N LEU A 83 9.57 1.75 5.20
CA LEU A 83 10.02 0.73 4.25
C LEU A 83 11.32 1.10 3.52
N ALA A 84 11.74 2.36 3.54
CA ALA A 84 12.86 2.87 2.75
C ALA A 84 14.17 2.11 2.98
N GLU A 85 14.46 1.73 4.22
CA GLU A 85 15.66 0.96 4.57
C GLU A 85 15.50 -0.55 4.35
N LYS A 86 14.28 -1.00 4.10
CA LYS A 86 13.99 -2.42 3.90
C LYS A 86 14.20 -2.86 2.46
N PHE A 87 14.41 -1.96 1.50
CA PHE A 87 14.64 -2.35 0.11
C PHE A 87 15.92 -3.18 -0.08
N VAL A 88 15.81 -4.28 -0.84
CA VAL A 88 16.96 -5.13 -1.19
C VAL A 88 17.01 -5.31 -2.71
N THR A 89 18.12 -4.92 -3.32
CA THR A 89 18.36 -4.99 -4.77
C THR A 89 18.14 -6.40 -5.32
N ARG A 90 17.45 -6.49 -6.46
CA ARG A 90 17.05 -7.74 -7.14
C ARG A 90 16.21 -8.69 -6.30
N GLN A 91 15.56 -8.20 -5.25
CA GLN A 91 14.66 -8.99 -4.42
C GLN A 91 13.27 -8.36 -4.34
N THR A 92 12.28 -9.23 -4.18
CA THR A 92 10.91 -8.86 -3.88
C THR A 92 10.59 -9.23 -2.45
N GLN A 93 10.19 -8.26 -1.64
CA GLN A 93 9.73 -8.49 -0.27
C GLN A 93 8.23 -8.26 -0.17
N ASN A 94 7.57 -9.08 0.64
CA ASN A 94 6.12 -9.05 0.79
C ASN A 94 5.77 -8.64 2.21
N TYR A 95 4.83 -7.71 2.35
CA TYR A 95 4.34 -7.23 3.63
C TYR A 95 2.82 -7.21 3.67
N ASP A 96 2.26 -7.54 4.83
CA ASP A 96 0.86 -7.27 5.15
C ASP A 96 0.71 -5.79 5.57
N GLY A 97 -0.13 -5.05 4.85
CA GLY A 97 -0.34 -3.63 5.07
C GLY A 97 -0.95 -3.30 6.43
N PHE A 98 -1.79 -4.16 7.00
CA PHE A 98 -2.35 -3.95 8.33
C PHE A 98 -1.31 -4.18 9.42
N VAL A 99 -0.41 -5.15 9.23
CA VAL A 99 0.74 -5.37 10.12
C VAL A 99 1.66 -4.15 10.08
N LEU A 100 2.01 -3.64 8.89
CA LEU A 100 2.83 -2.43 8.75
C LEU A 100 2.22 -1.22 9.46
N LEU A 101 0.92 -0.99 9.28
CA LEU A 101 0.21 0.11 9.97
C LEU A 101 0.30 -0.03 11.49
N ARG A 102 0.16 -1.26 12.02
CA ARG A 102 0.30 -1.54 13.45
C ARG A 102 1.72 -1.31 13.95
N GLU A 103 2.74 -1.73 13.21
CA GLU A 103 4.16 -1.44 13.52
C GLU A 103 4.42 0.07 13.60
N MET A 104 3.80 0.84 12.71
CA MET A 104 3.84 2.30 12.67
C MET A 104 2.97 2.98 13.74
N ARG A 105 2.37 2.21 14.66
CA ARG A 105 1.47 2.65 15.75
C ARG A 105 0.16 3.28 15.28
N TYR A 106 -0.32 2.92 14.09
CA TYR A 106 -1.69 3.22 13.68
C TYR A 106 -2.64 2.14 14.17
N ARG A 107 -3.81 2.57 14.66
CA ARG A 107 -4.95 1.68 14.91
C ARG A 107 -5.88 1.74 13.70
N VAL A 108 -6.18 0.59 13.12
CA VAL A 108 -7.20 0.48 12.07
C VAL A 108 -8.56 0.40 12.75
N THR A 109 -9.44 1.35 12.50
CA THR A 109 -10.75 1.45 13.16
C THR A 109 -11.90 1.04 12.27
N ALA A 110 -11.74 1.17 10.95
CA ALA A 110 -12.69 0.66 9.97
C ALA A 110 -12.00 0.33 8.65
N VAL A 111 -12.55 -0.62 7.91
CA VAL A 111 -12.14 -0.96 6.54
C VAL A 111 -13.40 -1.03 5.68
N SER A 112 -13.46 -0.21 4.64
CA SER A 112 -14.49 -0.34 3.60
C SER A 112 -13.95 -1.25 2.51
N ALA A 113 -14.65 -2.35 2.27
CA ALA A 113 -14.44 -3.15 1.08
C ALA A 113 -14.89 -2.37 -0.17
N LYS A 114 -14.19 -2.60 -1.28
CA LYS A 114 -14.58 -2.15 -2.62
C LYS A 114 -14.50 -3.35 -3.56
N TYR A 115 -15.43 -3.43 -4.49
CA TYR A 115 -15.37 -4.42 -5.56
C TYR A 115 -14.29 -4.04 -6.56
N PHE A 116 -13.64 -5.04 -7.14
CA PHE A 116 -12.87 -4.79 -8.35
C PHE A 116 -13.85 -4.44 -9.48
N ASP A 117 -13.70 -3.27 -10.08
CA ASP A 117 -14.36 -2.96 -11.35
C ASP A 117 -13.67 -3.78 -12.45
N PHE A 118 -14.01 -5.05 -12.58
CA PHE A 118 -13.64 -5.84 -13.76
C PHE A 118 -14.65 -5.51 -14.87
N PRO A 119 -14.20 -5.06 -16.05
CA PRO A 119 -15.06 -4.96 -17.23
C PRO A 119 -15.50 -6.33 -17.73
#